data_AF-A0A0K2RZA0-F1
#
_entry.id   AF-A0A0K2RZA0-F1
#
_cell.length_a   1.000
_cell.length_b   1.000
_cell.length_c   1.000
_cell.angle_alpha   90.00
_cell.angle_beta   90.00
_cell.angle_gamma   90.00
#
_symmetry.space_group_name_H-M   'P 1'
#
loop_
_entity.id
_entity.type
_entity.pdbx_description
1 polymer ?
#
loop_
_entity_poly.entity_id
_entity_poly.type
_entity_poly.pdbx_seq_one_letter_code
_entity_poly.pdbx_strand_id
1 'polypeptide(L)'
;MVIAAFLIGVLGIGLLGAIPLNHCYAFYLELREDHVRWRNWRWKERTFTYPSITFAHVENNGKNGFLRIGSTEMGKRTCSFDPYQFDATILMAQVLYRDDHGRWAEEDGLDVMSVVGMYGSSRDIYAQFYDLCETKYVVGVTKSERQRRRRRAARNEARRLERQQAREAKKA
;
A
#
# COMPACT_ATOMS: atom_id res chain seq x y z
N MET A 1 -31.66 35.20 -16.80
CA MET A 1 -31.58 33.87 -16.17
C MET A 1 -30.88 32.87 -17.11
N VAL A 2 -29.57 33.01 -17.34
CA VAL A 2 -28.78 32.05 -18.16
C VAL A 2 -27.47 31.66 -17.47
N ILE A 3 -26.97 32.50 -16.55
CA ILE A 3 -25.71 32.27 -15.82
C ILE A 3 -25.84 31.14 -14.78
N ALA A 4 -27.04 30.93 -14.22
CA ALA A 4 -27.26 29.89 -13.19
C ALA A 4 -27.29 28.45 -13.75
N ALA A 5 -27.54 28.26 -15.05
CA ALA A 5 -27.59 26.92 -15.64
C ALA A 5 -26.21 26.38 -16.03
N PHE A 6 -25.21 27.26 -16.26
CA PHE A 6 -23.88 26.84 -16.66
C PHE A 6 -22.98 26.42 -15.49
N LEU A 7 -23.23 26.92 -14.28
CA LEU A 7 -22.47 26.54 -13.09
C LEU A 7 -22.86 25.16 -12.54
N ILE A 8 -24.08 24.69 -12.80
CA ILE A 8 -24.53 23.35 -12.36
C ILE A 8 -24.05 22.26 -13.33
N GLY A 9 -23.84 22.58 -14.61
CA GLY A 9 -23.32 21.63 -15.60
C GLY A 9 -21.83 21.30 -15.42
N VAL A 10 -21.00 22.27 -15.03
CA VAL A 10 -19.55 22.08 -14.91
C VAL A 10 -19.15 21.50 -13.54
N LEU A 11 -19.87 21.82 -12.46
CA LEU A 11 -19.64 21.20 -11.14
C LEU A 11 -20.26 19.80 -11.00
N GLY A 12 -21.36 19.51 -11.71
CA GLY A 12 -22.03 18.20 -11.65
C GLY A 12 -21.31 17.10 -12.43
N ILE A 13 -20.72 17.42 -13.58
CA ILE A 13 -20.10 16.43 -14.46
C ILE A 13 -18.61 16.22 -14.13
N GLY A 14 -17.92 17.24 -13.61
CA GLY A 14 -16.52 17.12 -13.16
C GLY A 14 -16.36 16.28 -11.89
N LEU A 15 -17.33 16.32 -10.97
CA LEU A 15 -17.28 15.55 -9.72
C LEU A 15 -17.82 14.12 -9.89
N LEU A 16 -18.83 13.91 -10.75
CA LEU A 16 -19.36 12.57 -11.07
C LEU A 16 -18.47 11.80 -12.07
N GLY A 17 -17.81 12.50 -12.99
CA GLY A 17 -16.89 11.91 -13.97
C GLY A 17 -15.58 11.37 -13.37
N ALA A 18 -15.23 11.78 -12.15
CA ALA A 18 -14.09 11.25 -11.40
C ALA A 18 -14.41 9.99 -10.56
N ILE A 19 -15.70 9.65 -10.41
CA ILE A 19 -16.16 8.52 -9.57
C ILE A 19 -15.81 7.13 -10.13
N PRO A 20 -15.77 6.86 -11.45
CA PRO A 20 -15.49 5.51 -11.94
C PRO A 20 -13.99 5.18 -12.03
N LEU A 21 -13.07 6.12 -11.80
CA LEU A 21 -11.63 5.86 -11.92
C LEU A 21 -10.96 5.50 -10.58
N ASN A 22 -11.64 5.73 -9.45
CA ASN A 22 -11.13 5.48 -8.11
C ASN A 22 -11.71 4.21 -7.46
N HIS A 23 -11.80 3.12 -8.22
CA HIS A 23 -12.56 1.93 -7.79
C HIS A 23 -12.00 1.14 -6.59
N CYS A 24 -10.85 1.53 -6.03
CA CYS A 24 -10.18 0.81 -4.93
C CYS A 24 -9.59 1.73 -3.84
N TYR A 25 -10.15 2.90 -3.57
CA TYR A 25 -9.59 3.80 -2.55
C TYR A 25 -10.33 3.70 -1.22
N ALA A 26 -9.57 3.71 -0.13
CA ALA A 26 -10.08 4.10 1.18
C ALA A 26 -10.55 5.56 1.09
N PHE A 27 -11.82 5.78 1.42
CA PHE A 27 -12.40 7.10 1.65
C PHE A 27 -12.00 7.64 3.02
N TYR A 28 -11.79 6.74 3.98
CA TYR A 28 -11.31 7.03 5.33
C TYR A 28 -10.46 5.86 5.81
N LEU A 29 -9.39 6.18 6.52
CA LEU A 29 -8.49 5.23 7.18
C LEU A 29 -8.27 5.70 8.62
N GLU A 30 -8.47 4.80 9.57
CA GLU A 30 -8.23 5.00 10.99
C GLU A 30 -7.32 3.89 11.48
N LEU A 31 -6.18 4.26 12.03
CA LEU A 31 -5.24 3.34 12.65
C LEU A 31 -5.44 3.45 14.16
N ARG A 32 -5.93 2.37 14.77
CA ARG A 32 -6.08 2.24 16.23
C ARG A 32 -5.03 1.30 16.78
N GLU A 33 -5.02 1.13 18.10
CA GLU A 33 -4.04 0.31 18.80
C GLU A 33 -4.12 -1.18 18.43
N ASP A 34 -5.33 -1.69 18.26
CA ASP A 34 -5.65 -3.10 18.06
C ASP A 34 -6.08 -3.42 16.62
N HIS A 35 -6.68 -2.45 15.93
CA HIS A 35 -7.24 -2.65 14.60
C HIS A 35 -7.10 -1.45 13.68
N VAL A 36 -7.25 -1.75 12.39
CA VAL A 36 -7.40 -0.77 11.33
C VAL A 36 -8.85 -0.72 10.92
N ARG A 37 -9.43 0.48 10.92
CA ARG A 37 -10.76 0.71 10.38
C ARG A 37 -10.65 1.51 9.10
N TRP A 38 -11.35 1.06 8.06
CA TRP A 38 -11.36 1.76 6.80
C TRP A 38 -12.72 1.70 6.15
N ARG A 39 -13.03 2.74 5.39
CA ARG A 39 -14.27 2.83 4.62
C ARG A 39 -13.90 2.98 3.16
N ASN A 40 -14.48 2.16 2.29
CA ASN A 40 -14.22 2.29 0.86
C ASN A 40 -15.06 3.42 0.23
N TRP A 41 -14.77 3.77 -1.02
CA TRP A 41 -15.55 4.76 -1.77
C TRP A 41 -17.05 4.43 -1.92
N ARG A 42 -17.44 3.14 -1.77
CA ARG A 42 -18.85 2.70 -1.72
C ARG A 42 -19.45 2.81 -0.33
N TRP A 43 -18.80 3.54 0.56
CA TRP A 43 -19.22 3.79 1.93
C TRP A 43 -19.34 2.56 2.83
N LYS A 44 -18.77 1.42 2.42
CA LYS A 44 -18.74 0.21 3.25
C LYS A 44 -17.59 0.29 4.23
N GLU A 45 -17.92 0.33 5.51
CA GLU A 45 -16.96 0.25 6.61
C GLU A 45 -16.49 -1.19 6.80
N ARG A 46 -15.21 -1.34 7.10
CA ARG A 46 -14.54 -2.61 7.36
C ARG A 46 -13.47 -2.38 8.41
N THR A 47 -13.22 -3.41 9.19
CA THR A 47 -12.13 -3.45 10.15
C THR A 47 -11.25 -4.66 9.85
N PHE A 48 -9.98 -4.57 10.20
CA PHE A 48 -9.12 -5.73 10.33
C PHE A 48 -8.06 -5.53 11.43
N THR A 49 -7.67 -6.59 12.12
CA THR A 49 -6.61 -6.57 13.14
C THR A 49 -5.22 -6.62 12.52
N TYR A 50 -4.17 -6.11 13.18
CA TYR A 50 -2.81 -6.22 12.66
C TYR A 50 -2.36 -7.68 12.45
N PRO A 51 -2.64 -8.62 13.39
CA PRO A 51 -2.27 -10.02 13.21
C PRO A 51 -2.93 -10.72 12.02
N SER A 52 -4.07 -10.21 11.56
CA SER A 52 -4.79 -10.75 10.40
C SER A 52 -4.13 -10.43 9.05
N ILE A 53 -3.13 -9.52 9.01
CA ILE A 53 -2.45 -9.12 7.77
C ILE A 53 -1.74 -10.32 7.14
N THR A 54 -1.91 -10.49 5.84
CA THR A 54 -1.33 -11.61 5.07
C THR A 54 -0.28 -11.17 4.08
N PHE A 55 -0.40 -9.95 3.54
CA PHE A 55 0.58 -9.38 2.62
C PHE A 55 0.48 -7.87 2.58
N ALA A 56 1.58 -7.25 2.16
CA ALA A 56 1.66 -5.84 1.83
C ALA A 56 2.35 -5.66 0.48
N HIS A 57 1.89 -4.68 -0.30
CA HIS A 57 2.45 -4.39 -1.61
C HIS A 57 2.35 -2.90 -1.90
N VAL A 58 3.46 -2.33 -2.36
CA VAL A 58 3.50 -0.96 -2.88
C VAL A 58 3.46 -1.04 -4.40
N GLU A 59 2.41 -0.48 -4.99
CA GLU A 59 2.25 -0.41 -6.43
C GLU A 59 2.71 0.97 -6.91
N ASN A 60 3.81 1.06 -7.66
CA ASN A 60 4.28 2.33 -8.21
C ASN A 60 3.62 2.60 -9.56
N ASN A 61 2.74 3.60 -9.61
CA ASN A 61 2.01 4.03 -10.82
C ASN A 61 2.54 5.35 -11.42
N GLY A 62 3.69 5.87 -10.95
CA GLY A 62 4.22 7.18 -11.35
C GLY A 62 3.43 8.38 -10.81
N LYS A 63 2.41 8.15 -9.99
CA LYS A 63 1.57 9.16 -9.32
C LYS A 63 1.41 8.76 -7.84
N ASN A 64 2.53 8.80 -7.11
CA ASN A 64 2.64 8.56 -5.65
C ASN A 64 2.48 7.11 -5.17
N GLY A 65 2.00 6.20 -6.02
CA GLY A 65 1.87 4.78 -5.71
C GLY A 65 0.75 4.45 -4.72
N PHE A 66 0.33 3.18 -4.68
CA PHE A 66 -0.72 2.71 -3.76
C PHE A 66 -0.20 1.63 -2.84
N LEU A 67 -0.51 1.77 -1.55
CA LEU A 67 -0.32 0.71 -0.59
C LEU A 67 -1.52 -0.22 -0.63
N ARG A 68 -1.27 -1.52 -0.83
CA ARG A 68 -2.27 -2.58 -0.82
C ARG A 68 -1.97 -3.59 0.28
N ILE A 69 -2.90 -3.70 1.22
CA ILE A 69 -2.84 -4.63 2.35
C ILE A 69 -3.92 -5.70 2.18
N GLY A 70 -3.51 -6.96 2.31
CA GLY A 70 -4.41 -8.10 2.40
C GLY A 70 -4.52 -8.58 3.84
N SER A 71 -5.69 -9.10 4.23
CA SER A 71 -5.93 -9.68 5.55
C SER A 71 -6.86 -10.90 5.42
N THR A 72 -6.70 -11.87 6.32
CA THR A 72 -7.61 -13.02 6.44
C THR A 72 -9.05 -12.57 6.74
N GLU A 73 -9.23 -11.51 7.54
CA GLU A 73 -10.53 -10.95 7.92
C GLU A 73 -11.21 -10.21 6.74
N MET A 74 -10.45 -9.84 5.72
CA MET A 74 -10.97 -9.20 4.50
C MET A 74 -11.30 -10.19 3.37
N GLY A 75 -10.91 -11.47 3.51
CA GLY A 75 -11.06 -12.49 2.47
C GLY A 75 -10.33 -12.12 1.17
N LYS A 76 -11.04 -12.10 0.04
CA LYS A 76 -10.46 -11.75 -1.27
C LYS A 76 -10.25 -10.24 -1.49
N ARG A 77 -10.60 -9.40 -0.51
CA ARG A 77 -10.54 -7.93 -0.62
C ARG A 77 -9.21 -7.42 -0.07
N THR A 78 -8.82 -6.24 -0.53
CA THR A 78 -7.64 -5.54 -0.03
C THR A 78 -8.01 -4.15 0.43
N CYS A 79 -7.40 -3.72 1.53
CA CYS A 79 -7.36 -2.31 1.88
C CYS A 79 -6.35 -1.65 0.94
N SER A 80 -6.76 -0.61 0.24
CA SER A 80 -5.93 0.06 -0.77
C SER A 80 -6.08 1.57 -0.59
N PHE A 81 -4.95 2.25 -0.42
CA PHE A 81 -4.93 3.67 -0.12
C PHE A 81 -3.63 4.33 -0.58
N ASP A 82 -3.68 5.65 -0.75
CA ASP A 82 -2.51 6.48 -1.04
C ASP A 82 -1.84 6.90 0.29
N PRO A 83 -0.60 6.47 0.55
CA PRO A 83 0.11 6.80 1.79
C PRO A 83 0.52 8.28 1.89
N TYR A 84 0.36 9.09 0.84
CA TYR A 84 0.48 10.55 0.94
C TYR A 84 -0.81 11.23 1.40
N GLN A 85 -1.97 10.55 1.26
CA GLN A 85 -3.26 11.07 1.72
C GLN A 85 -3.59 10.63 3.14
N PHE A 86 -3.10 9.45 3.54
CA PHE A 86 -3.34 8.87 4.85
C PHE A 86 -2.02 8.52 5.52
N ASP A 87 -1.86 8.92 6.78
CA ASP A 87 -0.71 8.50 7.56
C ASP A 87 -0.75 6.99 7.78
N ALA A 88 0.23 6.29 7.21
CA ALA A 88 0.37 4.84 7.27
C ALA A 88 1.41 4.39 8.30
N THR A 89 2.01 5.31 9.06
CA THR A 89 3.20 5.05 9.88
C THR A 89 3.02 3.86 10.82
N ILE A 90 1.91 3.84 11.56
CA ILE A 90 1.57 2.74 12.48
C ILE A 90 1.48 1.40 11.75
N LEU A 91 0.75 1.36 10.64
CA LEU A 91 0.54 0.13 9.87
C LEU A 91 1.85 -0.39 9.27
N MET A 92 2.68 0.50 8.74
CA MET A 92 3.99 0.16 8.19
C MET A 92 4.93 -0.36 9.28
N ALA A 93 4.96 0.27 10.45
CA ALA A 93 5.77 -0.15 11.59
C ALA A 93 5.36 -1.55 12.10
N GLN A 94 4.05 -1.84 12.18
CA GLN A 94 3.55 -3.17 12.56
C GLN A 94 4.01 -4.27 11.57
N VAL A 95 4.01 -3.96 10.28
CA VAL A 95 4.48 -4.89 9.23
C VAL A 95 5.99 -5.09 9.29
N LEU A 96 6.76 -4.01 9.52
CA LEU A 96 8.22 -4.09 9.72
C LEU A 96 8.55 -4.94 10.95
N TYR A 97 7.86 -4.70 12.06
CA TYR A 97 8.00 -5.49 13.29
C TYR A 97 7.81 -6.98 13.03
N ARG A 98 6.73 -7.31 12.31
CA ARG A 98 6.44 -8.68 11.91
C ARG A 98 7.53 -9.29 11.04
N ASP A 99 8.16 -8.52 10.15
CA ASP A 99 9.25 -9.00 9.31
C ASP A 99 10.51 -9.29 10.12
N ASP A 100 10.86 -8.39 11.05
CA ASP A 100 12.09 -8.49 11.83
C ASP A 100 12.02 -9.58 12.91
N HIS A 101 10.86 -9.72 13.56
CA HIS A 101 10.69 -10.59 14.73
C HIS A 101 9.97 -11.91 14.44
N GLY A 102 9.28 -12.01 13.30
CA GLY A 102 8.50 -13.20 12.94
C GLY A 102 7.27 -13.43 13.83
N ARG A 103 6.88 -12.43 14.63
CA ARG A 103 5.67 -12.35 15.47
C ARG A 103 5.07 -10.94 15.37
N TRP A 104 3.79 -10.79 15.68
CA TRP A 104 3.16 -9.47 15.75
C TRP A 104 3.49 -8.76 17.07
N ALA A 105 3.57 -7.44 17.06
CA ALA A 105 3.96 -6.67 18.25
C ALA A 105 3.01 -6.86 19.44
N GLU A 106 1.72 -7.06 19.15
CA GLU A 106 0.70 -7.40 20.14
C GLU A 106 1.04 -8.70 20.90
N GLU A 107 1.63 -9.70 20.23
CA GLU A 107 2.04 -10.97 20.85
C GLU A 107 3.18 -10.76 21.86
N ASP A 108 4.01 -9.73 21.65
CA ASP A 108 5.09 -9.36 22.56
C ASP A 108 4.65 -8.27 23.57
N GLY A 109 3.36 -7.91 23.60
CA GLY A 109 2.79 -6.95 24.56
C GLY A 109 3.19 -5.49 24.33
N LEU A 110 3.66 -5.14 23.13
CA LEU A 110 4.09 -3.79 22.79
C LEU A 110 2.92 -2.95 22.31
N ASP A 111 2.82 -1.71 22.83
CA ASP A 111 1.90 -0.72 22.30
C ASP A 111 2.38 -0.17 20.95
N VAL A 112 1.44 0.37 20.19
CA VAL A 112 1.70 0.87 18.83
C VAL A 112 2.77 1.95 18.79
N MET A 113 2.83 2.86 19.76
CA MET A 113 3.79 3.96 19.75
C MET A 113 5.19 3.47 20.09
N SER A 114 5.31 2.47 20.97
CA SER A 114 6.58 1.77 21.21
C SER A 114 7.10 1.13 19.92
N VAL A 115 6.25 0.45 19.15
CA VAL A 115 6.62 -0.15 17.86
C VAL A 115 7.08 0.91 16.86
N VAL A 116 6.32 2.01 16.72
CA VAL A 116 6.71 3.12 15.84
C VAL A 116 8.07 3.69 16.25
N GLY A 117 8.30 3.89 17.55
CA GLY A 117 9.55 4.41 18.09
C GLY A 117 10.78 3.56 17.79
N MET A 118 10.63 2.24 17.62
CA MET A 118 11.73 1.34 17.25
C MET A 118 12.30 1.61 15.85
N TYR A 119 11.46 2.11 14.94
CA TYR A 119 11.80 2.30 13.53
C TYR A 119 12.21 3.72 13.16
N GLY A 120 12.29 4.63 14.13
CA GLY A 120 12.75 6.00 13.96
C GLY A 120 11.65 6.96 13.52
N SER A 121 11.99 7.93 12.65
CA SER A 121 11.01 8.91 12.17
C SER A 121 10.03 8.29 11.17
N SER A 122 8.89 8.94 10.92
CA SER A 122 7.97 8.52 9.86
C SER A 122 8.68 8.37 8.51
N ARG A 123 9.66 9.23 8.19
CA ARG A 123 10.43 9.13 6.96
C ARG A 123 11.26 7.84 6.89
N ASP A 124 11.87 7.45 8.01
CA ASP A 124 12.66 6.23 8.10
C ASP A 124 11.78 4.98 7.97
N ILE A 125 10.60 5.02 8.59
CA ILE A 125 9.59 3.95 8.48
C ILE A 125 9.15 3.76 7.03
N TYR A 126 8.85 4.86 6.33
CA TYR A 126 8.45 4.79 4.92
C TYR A 126 9.61 4.23 4.07
N ALA A 127 10.84 4.69 4.27
CA ALA A 127 11.98 4.19 3.51
C ALA A 127 12.19 2.68 3.71
N GLN A 128 12.19 2.21 4.95
CA GLN A 128 12.34 0.80 5.30
C GLN A 128 11.20 -0.06 4.75
N PHE A 129 9.97 0.42 4.87
CA PHE A 129 8.79 -0.30 4.38
C PHE A 129 8.77 -0.37 2.84
N TYR A 130 9.21 0.68 2.16
CA TYR A 130 9.28 0.68 0.69
C TYR A 130 10.39 -0.26 0.20
N ASP A 131 11.55 -0.32 0.88
CA ASP A 131 12.55 -1.37 0.59
C ASP A 131 11.94 -2.75 0.81
N LEU A 132 11.30 -2.99 1.95
CA LEU A 132 10.63 -4.24 2.26
C LEU A 132 9.72 -4.69 1.12
N CYS A 133 8.91 -3.74 0.62
CA CYS A 133 7.92 -3.94 -0.43
C CYS A 133 8.43 -3.74 -1.87
N GLU A 134 9.75 -3.57 -2.10
CA GLU A 134 10.35 -3.57 -3.46
C GLU A 134 9.85 -4.77 -4.27
N THR A 135 9.70 -5.90 -3.58
CA THR A 135 8.83 -7.00 -4.02
C THR A 135 7.70 -7.17 -3.01
N LYS A 136 6.53 -7.63 -3.48
CA LYS A 136 5.39 -7.97 -2.61
C LYS A 136 5.83 -8.70 -1.33
N TYR A 137 5.61 -8.06 -0.18
CA TYR A 137 5.75 -8.66 1.14
C TYR A 137 4.62 -9.66 1.35
N VAL A 138 4.95 -10.86 1.83
CA VAL A 138 3.97 -11.92 2.15
C VAL A 138 4.36 -12.51 3.49
N VAL A 139 3.41 -12.52 4.43
CA VAL A 139 3.62 -13.06 5.76
C VAL A 139 3.91 -14.56 5.66
N GLY A 140 4.90 -15.03 6.43
CA GLY A 140 5.34 -16.42 6.43
C GLY A 140 6.36 -16.79 5.34
N VAL A 141 6.64 -15.89 4.38
CA VAL A 141 7.76 -16.08 3.45
C VAL A 141 9.06 -15.68 4.12
N THR A 142 10.06 -16.57 4.07
CA THR A 142 11.35 -16.31 4.73
C THR A 142 12.12 -15.18 4.05
N LYS A 143 12.98 -14.50 4.80
CA LYS A 143 13.89 -13.46 4.28
C LYS A 143 14.74 -13.98 3.10
N SER A 144 15.20 -15.24 3.20
CA SER A 144 16.00 -15.89 2.15
C SER A 144 15.22 -16.06 0.84
N GLU A 145 13.95 -16.49 0.91
CA GLU A 145 13.08 -16.63 -0.25
C GLU A 145 12.76 -15.27 -0.88
N ARG A 146 12.56 -14.24 -0.06
CA ARG A 146 12.35 -12.87 -0.54
C ARG A 146 13.58 -12.35 -1.29
N GLN A 147 14.77 -12.51 -0.73
CA GLN A 147 16.03 -12.16 -1.42
C GLN A 147 16.19 -12.92 -2.74
N ARG A 148 15.84 -14.21 -2.77
CA ARG A 148 15.83 -15.01 -4.00
C ARG A 148 14.86 -14.45 -5.05
N ARG A 149 13.68 -13.97 -4.63
CA ARG A 149 12.69 -13.31 -5.51
C ARG A 149 13.22 -11.97 -6.02
N ARG A 150 13.82 -11.13 -5.18
CA ARG A 150 14.45 -9.86 -5.57
C ARG A 150 15.52 -10.07 -6.65
N ARG A 151 16.45 -11.00 -6.43
CA ARG A 151 17.50 -11.35 -7.43
C ARG A 151 16.91 -11.82 -8.77
N ARG A 152 15.82 -12.59 -8.74
CA ARG A 152 15.11 -13.03 -9.96
C ARG A 152 14.42 -11.86 -10.67
N ALA A 153 13.78 -10.96 -9.93
CA ALA A 153 13.14 -9.78 -10.48
C ALA A 153 14.16 -8.88 -11.19
N ALA A 154 15.27 -8.54 -10.52
CA ALA A 154 16.35 -7.74 -11.09
C ALA A 154 16.93 -8.36 -12.37
N ARG A 155 17.19 -9.68 -12.38
CA ARG A 155 17.66 -10.40 -13.57
C ARG A 155 16.65 -10.35 -14.72
N ASN A 156 15.36 -10.44 -14.42
CA ASN A 156 14.31 -10.38 -15.44
C ASN A 156 14.16 -8.97 -16.02
N GLU A 157 14.35 -7.93 -15.20
CA GLU A 157 14.34 -6.54 -15.62
C GLU A 157 15.54 -6.19 -16.51
N ALA A 158 16.76 -6.60 -16.13
CA ALA A 158 17.95 -6.43 -16.95
C ALA A 158 17.76 -7.02 -18.36
N ARG A 159 17.21 -8.26 -18.43
CA ARG A 159 16.88 -8.92 -19.70
C ARG A 159 15.82 -8.18 -20.52
N ARG A 160 14.88 -7.47 -19.87
CA ARG A 160 13.87 -6.66 -20.56
C ARG A 160 14.51 -5.43 -21.18
N LEU A 161 15.39 -4.75 -20.44
CA LEU A 161 16.13 -3.58 -20.91
C LEU A 161 17.04 -3.92 -22.09
N GLU A 162 17.80 -5.02 -22.01
CA GLU A 162 18.62 -5.53 -23.12
C GLU A 162 17.79 -5.76 -24.39
N ARG A 163 16.61 -6.40 -24.25
CA ARG A 163 15.69 -6.62 -25.38
C ARG A 163 15.11 -5.33 -25.94
N GLN A 164 14.90 -4.33 -25.10
CA GLN A 164 14.40 -3.03 -25.52
C GLN A 164 15.47 -2.26 -26.29
N GLN A 165 16.70 -2.20 -25.76
CA GLN A 165 17.85 -1.60 -26.45
C GLN A 165 18.12 -2.28 -27.79
N ALA A 166 18.06 -3.62 -27.86
CA ALA A 166 18.23 -4.35 -29.11
C ALA A 166 17.11 -4.09 -30.13
N ARG A 167 15.90 -3.72 -29.69
CA ARG A 167 14.80 -3.32 -30.58
C ARG A 167 14.95 -1.88 -31.07
N GLU A 168 15.42 -0.98 -30.20
CA GLU A 168 15.69 0.42 -30.55
C GLU A 168 16.87 0.52 -31.53
N ALA A 169 17.95 -0.23 -31.30
CA ALA A 169 19.10 -0.31 -32.20
C ALA A 169 18.77 -0.92 -33.58
N LYS A 170 17.70 -1.71 -33.71
CA LYS A 170 17.21 -2.22 -35.01
C LYS A 170 16.29 -1.25 -35.75
N LYS A 171 15.82 -0.20 -35.07
CA LYS A 171 14.94 0.83 -35.64
C LYS A 171 15.70 2.11 -36.04
N ALA A 172 16.90 2.31 -35.49
CA ALA A 172 17.86 3.34 -35.89
C ALA A 172 18.65 2.87 -37.11
#